data_AF-A0A2S8BHK9-F1
#
_entry.id   AF-A0A2S8BHK9-F1
#
_cell.length_a   1.000
_cell.length_b   1.000
_cell.length_c   1.000
_cell.angle_alpha   90.00
_cell.angle_beta   90.00
_cell.angle_gamma   90.00
#
_symmetry.space_group_name_H-M   'P 1'
#
loop_
_entity.id
_entity.type
_entity.pdbx_description
1 polymer ?
#
loop_
_entity_poly.entity_id
_entity_poly.type
_entity_poly.pdbx_seq_one_letter_code
_entity_poly.pdbx_strand_id
1 'polypeptide(L)'
;MVDNFTTTDGGAPAPSGERSLTLGPNGPILLQDTYLIEQLAAFNRERVPERQPHAKGAGAFGRFEVTNDVSAYTKAAFLQPGASTEVFARFSSGNSGERGSADTVRDNRGFSVKFYTTEGNFDLVGSNVPVFAIRDPIKFPNMIRAGGRRADNDCHDHNMVWDFWTRSPETAHLVTLVMGDRGIPKTLRHMNGYGLHAFSWVNLGGEISWVKYHFISDQGVQCLTQAEGDRLAGTDPDRCMRDLHASIARGEYPSWTLRVQIMPFEDAKTYRFNPFDVTKVWPHADYPLIEVGRMTLDRNVTDHHTEVEQAAFGPHNTVPGTGLSPDRLLLGRSFAYADAHRVRIGVNHHQIPVNAPKVPVRSYSKDGRMRVQNVSDPVYTPNTVGGPHADAARAAEVGWHADGEMMRAAYTLHPDDDDFGQARTLVREVMDDQQRARLVSNIVATCPMASKNPSYPASSHTGATSTPSSANKSNKASAPTRVVEARRDRLPACAEQTQNRTIRAVFVRFCVCSHGSQAGQIAVEVVHRGVPFGLPTASRSWVGVVLRPPRMSTATAMPAATPIRLSMARSARNVNGSAGAASWVMSMISGVKNQTASP
;
A
#
# COMPACT_ATOMS: atom_id res chain seq x y z
N MET A 1 43.88 8.04 -27.15
CA MET A 1 43.19 6.94 -26.44
C MET A 1 43.57 7.07 -24.99
N VAL A 2 42.61 7.07 -24.07
CA VAL A 2 42.91 7.02 -22.63
C VAL A 2 43.34 5.57 -22.34
N ASP A 3 44.51 5.36 -21.74
CA ASP A 3 44.96 4.03 -21.36
C ASP A 3 43.92 3.38 -20.44
N ASN A 4 43.35 2.25 -20.86
CA ASN A 4 42.27 1.55 -20.17
C ASN A 4 42.81 0.28 -19.52
N PHE A 5 43.45 0.42 -18.35
CA PHE A 5 43.97 -0.69 -17.53
C PHE A 5 43.28 -0.73 -16.17
N THR A 6 43.17 -1.93 -15.59
CA THR A 6 42.56 -2.13 -14.27
C THR A 6 43.44 -1.59 -13.16
N THR A 7 42.84 -1.01 -12.12
CA THR A 7 43.53 -0.52 -10.93
C THR A 7 43.02 -1.20 -9.66
N THR A 8 43.78 -1.10 -8.58
CA THR A 8 43.29 -1.26 -7.21
C THR A 8 42.34 -0.11 -6.85
N ASP A 9 41.61 -0.23 -5.74
CA ASP A 9 40.76 0.86 -5.24
C ASP A 9 41.59 2.10 -4.83
N GLY A 10 42.87 1.89 -4.51
CA GLY A 10 43.86 2.96 -4.27
C GLY A 10 44.41 3.61 -5.55
N GLY A 11 43.98 3.17 -6.74
CA GLY A 11 44.37 3.74 -8.03
C GLY A 11 45.70 3.24 -8.61
N ALA A 12 46.36 2.24 -8.00
CA ALA A 12 47.57 1.64 -8.54
C ALA A 12 47.24 0.62 -9.64
N PRO A 13 48.03 0.50 -10.73
CA PRO A 13 47.78 -0.52 -11.76
C PRO A 13 47.74 -1.94 -11.17
N ALA A 14 46.74 -2.72 -11.53
CA ALA A 14 46.60 -4.09 -11.07
C ALA A 14 47.59 -5.01 -11.83
N PRO A 15 48.33 -5.88 -11.13
CA PRO A 15 49.34 -6.74 -11.78
C PRO A 15 48.72 -7.84 -12.66
N SER A 16 47.49 -8.27 -12.35
CA SER A 16 46.78 -9.36 -13.03
C SER A 16 45.30 -9.35 -12.65
N GLY A 17 44.40 -9.47 -13.63
CA GLY A 17 42.95 -9.63 -13.41
C GLY A 17 42.46 -11.08 -13.46
N GLU A 18 43.32 -12.03 -13.86
CA GLU A 18 42.93 -13.42 -14.13
C GLU A 18 43.58 -14.44 -13.19
N ARG A 19 44.72 -14.07 -12.60
CA ARG A 19 45.58 -14.99 -11.84
C ARG A 19 45.98 -14.38 -10.52
N SER A 20 45.78 -15.15 -9.46
CA SER A 20 46.32 -14.88 -8.13
C SER A 20 47.84 -15.07 -8.10
N LEU A 21 48.50 -14.42 -7.16
CA LEU A 21 49.90 -14.65 -6.83
C LEU A 21 50.06 -15.96 -6.06
N THR A 22 50.83 -16.89 -6.62
CA THR A 22 51.03 -18.25 -6.07
C THR A 22 52.52 -18.63 -5.98
N LEU A 23 52.82 -19.65 -5.15
CA LEU A 23 54.14 -20.30 -5.15
C LEU A 23 54.31 -21.22 -6.37
N GLY A 24 54.75 -20.66 -7.50
CA GLY A 24 54.79 -21.38 -8.77
C GLY A 24 53.37 -21.70 -9.31
N PRO A 25 53.25 -22.33 -10.48
CA PRO A 25 51.95 -22.51 -11.14
C PRO A 25 50.92 -23.36 -10.38
N ASN A 26 51.39 -24.27 -9.50
CA ASN A 26 50.54 -25.23 -8.79
C ASN A 26 50.58 -25.06 -7.25
N GLY A 27 51.19 -23.99 -6.74
CA GLY A 27 51.32 -23.75 -5.30
C GLY A 27 50.16 -22.96 -4.70
N PRO A 28 50.13 -22.80 -3.37
CA PRO A 28 49.11 -22.00 -2.69
C PRO A 28 49.21 -20.52 -3.05
N ILE A 29 48.08 -19.80 -2.87
CA ILE A 29 48.04 -18.34 -2.95
C ILE A 29 48.83 -17.72 -1.79
N LEU A 30 49.42 -16.55 -2.06
CA LEU A 30 50.21 -15.83 -1.08
C LEU A 30 49.38 -14.71 -0.41
N LEU A 31 49.50 -14.56 0.92
CA LEU A 31 48.73 -13.56 1.67
C LEU A 31 49.07 -12.11 1.27
N GLN A 32 50.24 -11.86 0.70
CA GLN A 32 50.60 -10.54 0.16
C GLN A 32 49.95 -10.21 -1.19
N ASP A 33 49.09 -11.07 -1.74
CA ASP A 33 48.25 -10.72 -2.89
C ASP A 33 47.14 -9.76 -2.48
N THR A 34 47.52 -8.48 -2.33
CA THR A 34 46.61 -7.43 -1.85
C THR A 34 45.46 -7.19 -2.81
N TYR A 35 45.67 -7.33 -4.12
CA TYR A 35 44.63 -7.14 -5.12
C TYR A 35 43.58 -8.25 -5.07
N LEU A 36 43.98 -9.52 -4.95
CA LEU A 36 43.05 -10.62 -4.72
C LEU A 36 42.18 -10.39 -3.46
N ILE A 37 42.84 -10.03 -2.35
CA ILE A 37 42.16 -9.81 -1.07
C ILE A 37 41.18 -8.65 -1.16
N GLU A 38 41.57 -7.53 -1.79
CA GLU A 38 40.74 -6.36 -2.01
C GLU A 38 39.47 -6.73 -2.81
N GLN A 39 39.61 -7.41 -3.95
CA GLN A 39 38.48 -7.82 -4.79
C GLN A 39 37.49 -8.73 -4.05
N LEU A 40 38.00 -9.76 -3.35
CA LEU A 40 37.15 -10.66 -2.56
C LEU A 40 36.47 -9.91 -1.40
N ALA A 41 37.17 -8.98 -0.76
CA ALA A 41 36.63 -8.19 0.34
C ALA A 41 35.54 -7.22 -0.13
N ALA A 42 35.73 -6.56 -1.27
CA ALA A 42 34.76 -5.67 -1.89
C ALA A 42 33.49 -6.42 -2.29
N PHE A 43 33.64 -7.55 -3.01
CA PHE A 43 32.51 -8.40 -3.43
C PHE A 43 31.63 -8.82 -2.26
N ASN A 44 32.23 -9.28 -1.16
CA ASN A 44 31.51 -9.70 0.05
C ASN A 44 30.71 -8.56 0.71
N ARG A 45 30.98 -7.29 0.36
CA ARG A 45 30.41 -6.08 1.00
C ARG A 45 29.52 -5.26 0.07
N GLU A 46 29.23 -5.72 -1.14
CA GLU A 46 28.40 -4.99 -2.11
C GLU A 46 26.92 -4.85 -1.71
N ARG A 47 26.40 -5.77 -0.88
CA ARG A 47 24.97 -5.82 -0.56
C ARG A 47 24.67 -4.97 0.67
N VAL A 48 23.73 -4.04 0.50
CA VAL A 48 23.10 -3.29 1.61
C VAL A 48 21.74 -3.91 1.94
N PRO A 49 21.22 -3.73 3.15
CA PRO A 49 19.85 -4.12 3.47
C PRO A 49 18.86 -3.55 2.43
N GLU A 50 17.91 -4.36 2.00
CA GLU A 50 16.84 -3.87 1.14
C GLU A 50 15.85 -2.99 1.92
N ARG A 51 14.94 -2.31 1.19
CA ARG A 51 13.90 -1.51 1.84
C ARG A 51 12.81 -2.40 2.42
N GLN A 52 12.34 -2.05 3.61
CA GLN A 52 11.17 -2.67 4.22
C GLN A 52 10.07 -1.61 4.36
N PRO A 53 8.98 -1.63 3.58
CA PRO A 53 8.68 -2.37 2.34
C PRO A 53 9.24 -1.69 1.08
N HIS A 54 8.70 -2.00 -0.12
CA HIS A 54 9.06 -1.40 -1.41
C HIS A 54 10.48 -1.73 -1.92
N ALA A 55 10.98 -2.94 -1.64
CA ALA A 55 12.33 -3.36 -1.98
C ALA A 55 12.59 -3.33 -3.49
N LYS A 56 11.74 -3.99 -4.29
CA LYS A 56 11.87 -3.96 -5.76
C LYS A 56 11.30 -2.68 -6.35
N GLY A 57 12.07 -2.01 -7.22
CA GLY A 57 11.61 -0.84 -7.92
C GLY A 57 12.59 -0.32 -8.95
N ALA A 58 12.10 0.54 -9.84
CA ALA A 58 12.90 1.26 -10.84
C ALA A 58 12.74 2.76 -10.65
N GLY A 59 13.75 3.52 -11.06
CA GLY A 59 13.71 4.97 -11.03
C GLY A 59 14.27 5.60 -12.29
N ALA A 60 13.90 6.86 -12.51
CA ALA A 60 14.38 7.68 -13.59
C ALA A 60 14.39 9.16 -13.17
N PHE A 61 15.25 9.93 -13.81
CA PHE A 61 15.30 11.38 -13.66
C PHE A 61 14.40 12.05 -14.69
N GLY A 62 14.04 13.28 -14.39
CA GLY A 62 13.17 14.07 -15.24
C GLY A 62 13.07 15.52 -14.80
N ARG A 63 12.04 16.18 -15.29
CA ARG A 63 11.72 17.57 -14.99
C ARG A 63 10.25 17.74 -14.65
N PHE A 64 9.97 18.58 -13.67
CA PHE A 64 8.64 19.08 -13.35
C PHE A 64 8.52 20.54 -13.78
N GLU A 65 7.49 20.85 -14.56
CA GLU A 65 7.23 22.18 -15.11
C GLU A 65 5.87 22.67 -14.64
N VAL A 66 5.81 23.86 -14.04
CA VAL A 66 4.56 24.48 -13.60
C VAL A 66 3.80 25.02 -14.82
N THR A 67 2.55 24.59 -14.99
CA THR A 67 1.67 25.00 -16.10
C THR A 67 0.58 25.97 -15.67
N ASN A 68 0.23 25.97 -14.38
CA ASN A 68 -0.86 26.75 -13.82
C ASN A 68 -0.41 27.44 -12.53
N ASP A 69 -0.91 28.66 -12.32
CA ASP A 69 -0.60 29.43 -11.14
C ASP A 69 -1.40 28.92 -9.92
N VAL A 70 -0.67 28.54 -8.86
CA VAL A 70 -1.22 28.13 -7.56
C VAL A 70 -0.69 29.00 -6.41
N SER A 71 -0.10 30.16 -6.72
CA SER A 71 0.46 31.12 -5.74
C SER A 71 -0.56 31.59 -4.71
N ALA A 72 -1.85 31.60 -5.09
CA ALA A 72 -2.97 31.85 -4.18
C ALA A 72 -3.03 30.88 -2.98
N TYR A 73 -2.47 29.67 -3.12
CA TYR A 73 -2.54 28.62 -2.11
C TYR A 73 -1.19 28.29 -1.47
N THR A 74 -0.08 28.48 -2.19
CA THR A 74 1.25 28.13 -1.69
C THR A 74 2.33 29.12 -2.14
N LYS A 75 3.25 29.45 -1.23
CA LYS A 75 4.47 30.21 -1.52
C LYS A 75 5.66 29.34 -1.94
N ALA A 76 5.49 28.04 -2.13
CA ALA A 76 6.59 27.13 -2.45
C ALA A 76 7.21 27.47 -3.81
N ALA A 77 8.53 27.71 -3.83
CA ALA A 77 9.23 28.22 -5.02
C ALA A 77 9.07 27.31 -6.25
N PHE A 78 9.10 25.99 -6.06
CA PHE A 78 8.99 25.01 -7.16
C PHE A 78 7.59 24.91 -7.79
N LEU A 79 6.58 25.53 -7.17
CA LEU A 79 5.19 25.58 -7.62
C LEU A 79 4.79 26.95 -8.19
N GLN A 80 5.72 27.91 -8.22
CA GLN A 80 5.43 29.24 -8.78
C GLN A 80 5.42 29.22 -10.31
N PRO A 81 4.65 30.11 -10.96
CA PRO A 81 4.59 30.19 -12.42
C PRO A 81 5.98 30.28 -13.08
N GLY A 82 6.20 29.47 -14.11
CA GLY A 82 7.48 29.40 -14.83
C GLY A 82 8.57 28.60 -14.12
N ALA A 83 8.32 28.06 -12.92
CA ALA A 83 9.28 27.18 -12.26
C ALA A 83 9.45 25.86 -13.02
N SER A 84 10.70 25.43 -13.13
CA SER A 84 11.12 24.17 -13.73
C SER A 84 12.13 23.51 -12.81
N THR A 85 11.81 22.32 -12.31
CA THR A 85 12.55 21.64 -11.23
C THR A 85 13.01 20.26 -11.68
N GLU A 86 14.29 19.94 -11.46
CA GLU A 86 14.79 18.56 -11.66
C GLU A 86 14.08 17.63 -10.66
N VAL A 87 13.70 16.43 -11.13
CA VAL A 87 13.09 15.41 -10.28
C VAL A 87 13.77 14.07 -10.43
N PHE A 88 13.69 13.27 -9.38
CA PHE A 88 13.95 11.83 -9.43
C PHE A 88 12.71 11.08 -8.94
N ALA A 89 12.15 10.23 -9.80
CA ALA A 89 10.99 9.41 -9.48
C ALA A 89 11.42 7.95 -9.31
N ARG A 90 10.94 7.30 -8.25
CA ARG A 90 11.08 5.86 -8.03
C ARG A 90 9.71 5.22 -7.88
N PHE A 91 9.48 4.19 -8.69
CA PHE A 91 8.31 3.33 -8.61
C PHE A 91 8.70 1.97 -8.07
N SER A 92 7.80 1.31 -7.34
CA SER A 92 8.13 0.04 -6.70
C SER A 92 6.94 -0.90 -6.56
N SER A 93 7.22 -2.18 -6.37
CA SER A 93 6.26 -3.09 -5.75
C SER A 93 5.88 -2.57 -4.36
N GLY A 94 4.72 -2.98 -3.86
CA GLY A 94 4.09 -2.46 -2.66
C GLY A 94 4.70 -3.03 -1.38
N ASN A 95 3.88 -3.77 -0.65
CA ASN A 95 4.14 -4.21 0.72
C ASN A 95 4.92 -5.53 0.81
N SER A 96 4.78 -6.43 -0.18
CA SER A 96 5.17 -7.85 0.00
C SER A 96 6.33 -8.33 -0.86
N GLY A 97 6.81 -7.53 -1.82
CA GLY A 97 7.86 -7.95 -2.74
C GLY A 97 9.28 -7.61 -2.25
N GLU A 98 10.11 -8.62 -2.03
CA GLU A 98 11.57 -8.44 -1.89
C GLU A 98 12.21 -7.94 -3.19
N ARG A 99 13.49 -7.56 -3.16
CA ARG A 99 14.23 -7.06 -4.33
C ARG A 99 14.16 -7.97 -5.55
N GLY A 100 14.06 -9.29 -5.35
CA GLY A 100 13.98 -10.30 -6.41
C GLY A 100 12.56 -10.72 -6.82
N SER A 101 11.51 -10.12 -6.25
CA SER A 101 10.11 -10.45 -6.60
C SER A 101 9.75 -10.09 -8.04
N ALA A 102 8.61 -10.54 -8.57
CA ALA A 102 8.18 -10.17 -9.92
C ALA A 102 7.41 -8.84 -9.94
N ASP A 103 7.57 -8.06 -11.00
CA ASP A 103 6.91 -6.74 -11.16
C ASP A 103 5.38 -6.82 -11.26
N THR A 104 4.87 -7.97 -11.73
CA THR A 104 3.47 -8.20 -12.06
C THR A 104 2.68 -8.91 -10.96
N VAL A 105 3.24 -9.01 -9.75
CA VAL A 105 2.49 -9.50 -8.58
C VAL A 105 1.36 -8.54 -8.20
N ARG A 106 0.27 -9.07 -7.65
CA ARG A 106 -0.86 -8.25 -7.17
C ARG A 106 -0.49 -7.54 -5.88
N ASP A 107 -0.40 -6.21 -5.95
CA ASP A 107 -0.03 -5.37 -4.82
C ASP A 107 -0.38 -3.90 -5.13
N ASN A 108 -0.32 -2.99 -4.15
CA ASN A 108 -0.19 -1.58 -4.52
C ASN A 108 1.20 -1.32 -5.12
N ARG A 109 1.40 -0.17 -5.77
CA ARG A 109 2.70 0.28 -6.25
C ARG A 109 3.11 1.54 -5.52
N GLY A 110 4.39 1.63 -5.16
CA GLY A 110 4.96 2.88 -4.65
C GLY A 110 5.13 3.88 -5.80
N PHE A 111 4.87 5.15 -5.53
CA PHE A 111 5.08 6.28 -6.44
C PHE A 111 5.75 7.40 -5.64
N SER A 112 7.08 7.43 -5.64
CA SER A 112 7.86 8.40 -4.87
C SER A 112 8.54 9.38 -5.81
N VAL A 113 8.42 10.68 -5.56
CA VAL A 113 9.06 11.73 -6.35
C VAL A 113 9.85 12.65 -5.42
N LYS A 114 11.11 12.88 -5.75
CA LYS A 114 11.98 13.87 -5.11
C LYS A 114 12.13 15.05 -6.05
N PHE A 115 11.88 16.25 -5.56
CA PHE A 115 12.04 17.51 -6.25
C PHE A 115 13.29 18.20 -5.73
N TYR A 116 14.24 18.49 -6.61
CA TYR A 116 15.46 19.21 -6.27
C TYR A 116 15.22 20.72 -6.41
N THR A 117 14.48 21.29 -5.45
CA THR A 117 14.04 22.70 -5.52
C THR A 117 15.18 23.68 -5.21
N THR A 118 14.96 24.96 -5.50
CA THR A 118 15.85 26.07 -5.13
C THR A 118 15.90 26.34 -3.63
N GLU A 119 15.05 25.69 -2.84
CA GLU A 119 14.94 25.87 -1.39
C GLU A 119 15.21 24.57 -0.61
N GLY A 120 15.73 23.55 -1.28
CA GLY A 120 16.00 22.22 -0.70
C GLY A 120 15.23 21.10 -1.39
N ASN A 121 15.35 19.88 -0.87
CA ASN A 121 14.64 18.74 -1.43
C ASN A 121 13.22 18.69 -0.88
N PHE A 122 12.23 18.55 -1.76
CA PHE A 122 10.85 18.21 -1.40
C PHE A 122 10.55 16.78 -1.84
N ASP A 123 10.07 15.92 -0.95
CA ASP A 123 9.73 14.54 -1.29
C ASP A 123 8.24 14.27 -1.14
N LEU A 124 7.60 13.83 -2.23
CA LEU A 124 6.26 13.27 -2.19
C LEU A 124 6.33 11.74 -2.28
N VAL A 125 6.03 11.08 -1.16
CA VAL A 125 6.13 9.62 -1.04
C VAL A 125 4.74 8.99 -1.06
N GLY A 126 4.29 8.66 -2.27
CA GLY A 126 2.94 8.23 -2.57
C GLY A 126 2.79 6.77 -3.02
N SER A 127 1.61 6.46 -3.54
CA SER A 127 1.26 5.16 -4.11
C SER A 127 0.42 5.32 -5.38
N ASN A 128 0.26 4.26 -6.17
CA ASN A 128 -0.61 4.27 -7.35
C ASN A 128 -2.11 4.24 -7.05
N VAL A 129 -2.46 4.12 -5.77
CA VAL A 129 -3.84 4.15 -5.26
C VAL A 129 -3.99 5.33 -4.29
N PRO A 130 -5.18 5.95 -4.20
CA PRO A 130 -5.38 7.20 -3.47
C PRO A 130 -5.59 7.07 -1.96
N VAL A 131 -5.62 5.83 -1.43
CA VAL A 131 -5.90 5.53 -0.02
C VAL A 131 -4.90 4.51 0.51
N PHE A 132 -4.79 4.42 1.84
CA PHE A 132 -3.96 3.42 2.52
C PHE A 132 -4.81 2.42 3.32
N ALA A 133 -4.19 1.33 3.80
CA ALA A 133 -4.91 0.22 4.45
C ALA A 133 -5.25 0.49 5.91
N ILE A 134 -4.48 1.33 6.58
CA ILE A 134 -4.56 1.61 8.01
C ILE A 134 -4.50 3.12 8.23
N ARG A 135 -5.15 3.58 9.29
CA ARG A 135 -5.19 5.01 9.64
C ARG A 135 -4.25 5.41 10.78
N ASP A 136 -3.67 4.43 11.46
CA ASP A 136 -2.77 4.64 12.60
C ASP A 136 -1.40 3.97 12.35
N PRO A 137 -0.27 4.70 12.51
CA PRO A 137 1.06 4.17 12.22
C PRO A 137 1.44 2.98 13.09
N ILE A 138 0.86 2.81 14.30
CA ILE A 138 1.21 1.69 15.18
C ILE A 138 0.89 0.32 14.57
N LYS A 139 -0.09 0.27 13.65
CA LYS A 139 -0.46 -0.96 12.94
C LYS A 139 0.45 -1.28 11.76
N PHE A 140 1.30 -0.34 11.32
CA PHE A 140 2.12 -0.51 10.11
C PHE A 140 3.03 -1.74 10.17
N PRO A 141 3.80 -2.00 11.25
CA PRO A 141 4.63 -3.20 11.32
C PRO A 141 3.81 -4.49 11.26
N ASN A 142 2.64 -4.51 11.91
CA ASN A 142 1.77 -5.70 11.91
C ASN A 142 1.17 -5.97 10.53
N MET A 143 0.76 -4.92 9.81
CA MET A 143 0.27 -5.03 8.44
C MET A 143 1.36 -5.56 7.49
N ILE A 144 2.58 -5.00 7.56
CA ILE A 144 3.69 -5.45 6.71
C ILE A 144 4.07 -6.90 7.03
N ARG A 145 4.10 -7.28 8.32
CA ARG A 145 4.35 -8.67 8.74
C ARG A 145 3.26 -9.63 8.25
N ALA A 146 1.99 -9.22 8.28
CA ALA A 146 0.88 -10.03 7.80
C ALA A 146 0.95 -10.31 6.29
N GLY A 147 1.48 -9.38 5.50
CA GLY A 147 1.75 -9.58 4.06
C GLY A 147 3.12 -10.21 3.75
N GLY A 148 3.96 -10.44 4.76
CA GLY A 148 5.32 -10.95 4.61
C GLY A 148 5.40 -12.46 4.54
N ARG A 149 6.53 -13.00 5.01
CA ARG A 149 6.81 -14.44 5.08
C ARG A 149 6.52 -14.97 6.48
N ARG A 150 6.12 -16.25 6.54
CA ARG A 150 5.96 -16.98 7.79
C ARG A 150 7.31 -17.23 8.47
N ALA A 151 7.33 -17.15 9.79
CA ALA A 151 8.56 -17.35 10.55
C ALA A 151 9.09 -18.79 10.56
N ASP A 152 8.22 -19.79 10.37
CA ASP A 152 8.58 -21.21 10.48
C ASP A 152 9.14 -21.81 9.20
N ASN A 153 8.74 -21.30 8.03
CA ASN A 153 9.13 -21.85 6.73
C ASN A 153 9.52 -20.80 5.68
N ASP A 154 9.49 -19.52 6.05
CA ASP A 154 9.82 -18.41 5.16
C ASP A 154 8.98 -18.36 3.87
N CYS A 155 7.73 -18.87 3.90
CA CYS A 155 6.81 -18.83 2.76
C CYS A 155 5.76 -17.73 2.92
N HIS A 156 5.25 -17.21 1.79
CA HIS A 156 4.03 -16.38 1.81
C HIS A 156 2.81 -17.22 2.17
N ASP A 157 1.89 -16.62 2.92
CA ASP A 157 0.65 -17.28 3.35
C ASP A 157 -0.53 -16.31 3.24
N HIS A 158 -1.46 -16.63 2.34
CA HIS A 158 -2.68 -15.85 2.18
C HIS A 158 -3.54 -15.82 3.46
N ASN A 159 -3.45 -16.82 4.35
CA ASN A 159 -4.17 -16.80 5.62
C ASN A 159 -3.76 -15.61 6.48
N MET A 160 -2.46 -15.29 6.56
CA MET A 160 -1.94 -14.22 7.41
C MET A 160 -2.50 -12.85 6.97
N VAL A 161 -2.45 -12.57 5.67
CA VAL A 161 -2.90 -11.29 5.14
C VAL A 161 -4.42 -11.13 5.23
N TRP A 162 -5.18 -12.19 4.93
CA TRP A 162 -6.64 -12.16 5.04
C TRP A 162 -7.13 -12.11 6.49
N ASP A 163 -6.43 -12.76 7.43
CA ASP A 163 -6.75 -12.62 8.86
C ASP A 163 -6.58 -11.17 9.32
N PHE A 164 -5.48 -10.50 8.94
CA PHE A 164 -5.30 -9.09 9.26
C PHE A 164 -6.39 -8.20 8.65
N TRP A 165 -6.69 -8.36 7.36
CA TRP A 165 -7.70 -7.55 6.67
C TRP A 165 -9.10 -7.73 7.25
N THR A 166 -9.51 -8.96 7.53
CA THR A 166 -10.85 -9.23 8.09
C THR A 166 -11.00 -8.76 9.53
N ARG A 167 -9.90 -8.65 10.28
CA ARG A 167 -9.87 -8.12 11.65
C ARG A 167 -9.64 -6.61 11.73
N SER A 168 -9.26 -5.98 10.61
CA SER A 168 -9.04 -4.53 10.50
C SER A 168 -9.95 -3.95 9.42
N PRO A 169 -11.20 -3.61 9.74
CA PRO A 169 -12.21 -3.22 8.74
C PRO A 169 -11.79 -2.00 7.90
N GLU A 170 -10.98 -1.10 8.46
CA GLU A 170 -10.40 0.07 7.78
C GLU A 170 -9.60 -0.26 6.49
N THR A 171 -9.18 -1.53 6.34
CA THR A 171 -8.48 -2.00 5.14
C THR A 171 -9.40 -2.18 3.93
N ALA A 172 -10.72 -2.22 4.12
CA ALA A 172 -11.70 -2.59 3.10
C ALA A 172 -11.57 -1.81 1.79
N HIS A 173 -11.34 -0.49 1.87
CA HIS A 173 -11.21 0.34 0.68
C HIS A 173 -9.94 0.02 -0.12
N LEU A 174 -8.78 -0.08 0.54
CA LEU A 174 -7.53 -0.45 -0.14
C LEU A 174 -7.61 -1.87 -0.73
N VAL A 175 -8.11 -2.84 0.05
CA VAL A 175 -8.19 -4.24 -0.41
C VAL A 175 -9.09 -4.34 -1.64
N THR A 176 -10.18 -3.57 -1.70
CA THR A 176 -11.03 -3.50 -2.91
C THR A 176 -10.26 -2.99 -4.13
N LEU A 177 -9.40 -1.98 -3.96
CA LEU A 177 -8.57 -1.44 -5.05
C LEU A 177 -7.49 -2.42 -5.50
N VAL A 178 -6.80 -3.07 -4.56
CA VAL A 178 -5.70 -4.01 -4.85
C VAL A 178 -6.22 -5.33 -5.41
N MET A 179 -7.37 -5.83 -4.95
CA MET A 179 -8.02 -7.01 -5.52
C MET A 179 -8.75 -6.70 -6.84
N GLY A 180 -9.01 -5.43 -7.12
CA GLY A 180 -9.46 -4.96 -8.44
C GLY A 180 -8.31 -4.81 -9.44
N ASP A 181 -8.59 -4.19 -10.58
CA ASP A 181 -7.60 -4.06 -11.66
C ASP A 181 -6.36 -3.24 -11.26
N ARG A 182 -6.53 -2.24 -10.38
CA ARG A 182 -5.45 -1.33 -9.97
C ARG A 182 -4.31 -2.00 -9.19
N GLY A 183 -4.49 -3.24 -8.72
CA GLY A 183 -3.43 -4.01 -8.07
C GLY A 183 -2.39 -4.61 -9.01
N ILE A 184 -2.64 -4.63 -10.33
CA ILE A 184 -1.68 -5.12 -11.33
C ILE A 184 -1.63 -4.16 -12.53
N PRO A 185 -1.02 -2.98 -12.38
CA PRO A 185 -0.83 -2.08 -13.52
C PRO A 185 0.03 -2.74 -14.60
N LYS A 186 -0.27 -2.44 -15.87
CA LYS A 186 0.42 -3.02 -17.04
C LYS A 186 1.91 -2.70 -17.09
N THR A 187 2.26 -1.49 -16.68
CA THR A 187 3.62 -0.93 -16.64
C THR A 187 3.64 0.22 -15.62
N LEU A 188 4.83 0.70 -15.23
CA LEU A 188 4.97 1.85 -14.34
C LEU A 188 4.44 3.16 -14.95
N ARG A 189 4.44 3.29 -16.28
CA ARG A 189 3.98 4.49 -17.01
C ARG A 189 2.45 4.58 -17.17
N HIS A 190 1.73 3.47 -17.03
CA HIS A 190 0.27 3.40 -17.20
C HIS A 190 -0.47 3.31 -15.85
N MET A 191 0.05 3.97 -14.83
CA MET A 191 -0.60 4.11 -13.52
C MET A 191 -0.53 5.55 -13.06
N ASN A 192 -1.55 5.98 -12.30
CA ASN A 192 -1.51 7.26 -11.60
C ASN A 192 -0.59 7.17 -10.38
N GLY A 193 -0.26 8.31 -9.80
CA GLY A 193 0.37 8.45 -8.50
C GLY A 193 -0.48 9.33 -7.59
N TYR A 194 -0.46 9.06 -6.30
CA TYR A 194 -1.23 9.80 -5.30
C TYR A 194 -0.38 10.02 -4.06
N GLY A 195 -0.41 11.24 -3.52
CA GLY A 195 0.28 11.56 -2.26
C GLY A 195 -0.29 10.83 -1.02
N LEU A 196 -1.43 10.16 -1.18
CA LEU A 196 -2.25 9.50 -0.14
C LEU A 196 -2.86 10.48 0.87
N HIS A 197 -2.00 11.14 1.62
CA HIS A 197 -2.36 11.99 2.73
C HIS A 197 -2.87 13.35 2.27
N ALA A 198 -3.66 13.99 3.14
CA ALA A 198 -3.76 15.43 3.11
C ALA A 198 -2.46 16.02 3.64
N PHE A 199 -1.91 17.01 2.94
CA PHE A 199 -0.80 17.85 3.37
C PHE A 199 -1.32 19.26 3.62
N SER A 200 -0.44 20.17 4.03
CA SER A 200 -0.79 21.57 4.19
C SER A 200 0.04 22.46 3.25
N TRP A 201 -0.61 23.49 2.73
CA TRP A 201 0.00 24.58 1.99
C TRP A 201 -0.24 25.90 2.74
N VAL A 202 0.71 26.83 2.60
CA VAL A 202 0.56 28.20 3.09
C VAL A 202 0.96 29.19 2.00
N ASN A 203 0.10 30.16 1.72
CA ASN A 203 0.37 31.21 0.73
C ASN A 203 1.23 32.36 1.33
N LEU A 204 1.50 33.39 0.53
CA LEU A 204 2.26 34.57 0.99
C LEU A 204 1.53 35.39 2.06
N GLY A 205 0.19 35.33 2.09
CA GLY A 205 -0.64 35.98 3.11
C GLY A 205 -0.71 35.22 4.44
N GLY A 206 -0.15 34.01 4.50
CA GLY A 206 -0.21 33.16 5.70
C GLY A 206 -1.48 32.31 5.80
N GLU A 207 -2.32 32.28 4.75
CA GLU A 207 -3.53 31.46 4.73
C GLU A 207 -3.16 30.00 4.47
N ILE A 208 -3.76 29.10 5.26
CA ILE A 208 -3.49 27.66 5.20
C ILE A 208 -4.59 26.98 4.39
N SER A 209 -4.21 26.01 3.57
CA SER A 209 -5.13 25.11 2.88
C SER A 209 -4.65 23.67 2.97
N TRP A 210 -5.59 22.73 3.02
CA TRP A 210 -5.28 21.30 2.96
C TRP A 210 -5.23 20.83 1.52
N VAL A 211 -4.23 20.03 1.18
CA VAL A 211 -3.97 19.63 -0.20
C VAL A 211 -3.79 18.12 -0.34
N LYS A 212 -4.40 17.52 -1.38
CA LYS A 212 -4.10 16.15 -1.83
C LYS A 212 -3.48 16.19 -3.23
N TYR A 213 -2.37 15.48 -3.41
CA TYR A 213 -1.63 15.42 -4.68
C TYR A 213 -2.05 14.22 -5.53
N HIS A 214 -2.25 14.45 -6.82
CA HIS A 214 -2.67 13.47 -7.83
C HIS A 214 -1.82 13.60 -9.09
N PHE A 215 -0.92 12.65 -9.34
CA PHE A 215 -0.20 12.51 -10.61
C PHE A 215 -1.04 11.68 -11.57
N ILE A 216 -1.66 12.33 -12.54
CA ILE A 216 -2.48 11.66 -13.55
C ILE A 216 -1.59 11.28 -14.73
N SER A 217 -1.53 10.00 -15.06
CA SER A 217 -0.72 9.52 -16.20
C SER A 217 -1.30 10.02 -17.52
N ASP A 218 -0.47 10.69 -18.32
CA ASP A 218 -0.87 11.17 -19.65
C ASP A 218 -0.95 10.01 -20.67
N GLN A 219 -0.41 8.83 -20.31
CA GLN A 219 -0.51 7.59 -21.08
C GLN A 219 -1.85 6.85 -20.85
N GLY A 220 -2.62 7.28 -19.84
CA GLY A 220 -3.82 6.59 -19.37
C GLY A 220 -3.51 5.39 -18.47
N VAL A 221 -4.53 4.95 -17.72
CA VAL A 221 -4.42 3.83 -16.79
C VAL A 221 -4.73 2.52 -17.49
N GLN A 222 -3.79 1.57 -17.47
CA GLN A 222 -3.95 0.22 -18.03
C GLN A 222 -3.49 -0.83 -17.03
N CYS A 223 -4.22 -1.94 -16.93
CA CYS A 223 -3.96 -3.03 -15.98
C CYS A 223 -3.90 -4.38 -16.70
N LEU A 224 -3.20 -5.35 -16.09
CA LEU A 224 -3.18 -6.74 -16.55
C LEU A 224 -4.34 -7.53 -15.94
N THR A 225 -4.76 -8.58 -16.63
CA THR A 225 -5.53 -9.64 -16.01
C THR A 225 -4.65 -10.47 -15.07
N GLN A 226 -5.27 -11.21 -14.14
CA GLN A 226 -4.51 -12.09 -13.23
C GLN A 226 -3.68 -13.13 -13.99
N ALA A 227 -4.26 -13.77 -15.01
CA ALA A 227 -3.57 -14.79 -15.81
C ALA A 227 -2.35 -14.24 -16.58
N GLU A 228 -2.45 -13.01 -17.11
CA GLU A 228 -1.30 -12.34 -17.73
C GLU A 228 -0.23 -11.99 -16.70
N GLY A 229 -0.64 -11.50 -15.53
CA GLY A 229 0.26 -11.19 -14.42
C GLY A 229 1.04 -12.42 -13.95
N ASP A 230 0.37 -13.54 -13.76
CA ASP A 230 0.96 -14.82 -13.32
C ASP A 230 1.95 -15.35 -14.37
N ARG A 231 1.56 -15.30 -15.66
CA ARG A 231 2.45 -15.72 -16.75
C ARG A 231 3.71 -14.86 -16.80
N LEU A 232 3.56 -13.52 -16.76
CA LEU A 232 4.68 -12.60 -16.82
C LEU A 232 5.58 -12.69 -15.58
N ALA A 233 5.01 -13.00 -14.42
CA ALA A 233 5.81 -13.20 -13.21
C ALA A 233 6.81 -14.34 -13.34
N GLY A 234 6.47 -15.38 -14.11
CA GLY A 234 7.38 -16.48 -14.44
C GLY A 234 8.31 -16.20 -15.64
N THR A 235 7.82 -15.53 -16.68
CA THR A 235 8.57 -15.40 -17.95
C THR A 235 9.42 -14.13 -18.08
N ASP A 236 9.00 -13.03 -17.45
CA ASP A 236 9.68 -11.72 -17.50
C ASP A 236 9.42 -10.95 -16.19
N PRO A 237 10.04 -11.35 -15.06
CA PRO A 237 9.79 -10.75 -13.75
C PRO A 237 10.19 -9.27 -13.66
N ASP A 238 10.98 -8.77 -14.61
CA ASP A 238 11.49 -7.39 -14.68
C ASP A 238 10.78 -6.55 -15.76
N ARG A 239 9.60 -7.02 -16.21
CA ARG A 239 8.84 -6.41 -17.31
C ARG A 239 8.63 -4.90 -17.16
N CYS A 240 8.23 -4.45 -15.98
CA CYS A 240 7.88 -3.05 -15.73
C CYS A 240 9.12 -2.17 -15.62
N MET A 241 10.18 -2.68 -15.00
CA MET A 241 11.49 -2.01 -14.95
C MET A 241 12.08 -1.85 -16.34
N ARG A 242 12.06 -2.93 -17.14
CA ARG A 242 12.53 -2.95 -18.54
C ARG A 242 11.73 -1.98 -19.41
N ASP A 243 10.41 -1.95 -19.25
CA ASP A 243 9.52 -1.05 -19.99
C ASP A 243 9.85 0.43 -19.75
N LEU A 244 10.03 0.84 -18.49
CA LEU A 244 10.39 2.22 -18.15
C LEU A 244 11.73 2.60 -18.79
N HIS A 245 12.76 1.77 -18.58
CA HIS A 245 14.10 2.03 -19.11
C HIS A 245 14.10 2.10 -20.64
N ALA A 246 13.48 1.12 -21.30
CA ALA A 246 13.47 1.03 -22.75
C ALA A 246 12.65 2.16 -23.41
N SER A 247 11.55 2.60 -22.77
CA SER A 247 10.75 3.71 -23.28
C SER A 247 11.54 5.01 -23.27
N ILE A 248 12.23 5.32 -22.18
CA ILE A 248 13.09 6.51 -22.08
C ILE A 248 14.25 6.43 -23.07
N ALA A 249 14.89 5.27 -23.21
CA ALA A 249 15.97 5.07 -24.17
C ALA A 249 15.54 5.29 -25.64
N ARG A 250 14.26 5.07 -25.96
CA ARG A 250 13.67 5.33 -27.29
C ARG A 250 13.15 6.76 -27.47
N GLY A 251 13.25 7.63 -26.47
CA GLY A 251 12.67 8.98 -26.51
C GLY A 251 11.15 9.02 -26.26
N GLU A 252 10.54 7.92 -25.83
CA GLU A 252 9.11 7.82 -25.47
C GLU A 252 8.89 8.20 -24.00
N TYR A 253 9.26 9.44 -23.65
CA TYR A 253 9.27 9.91 -22.27
C TYR A 253 7.88 9.84 -21.61
N PRO A 254 7.70 9.05 -20.54
CA PRO A 254 6.43 9.03 -19.82
C PRO A 254 6.24 10.33 -19.05
N SER A 255 5.01 10.86 -19.05
CA SER A 255 4.64 12.04 -18.30
C SER A 255 3.41 11.84 -17.42
N TRP A 256 3.32 12.70 -16.40
CA TRP A 256 2.20 12.79 -15.49
C TRP A 256 1.85 14.24 -15.24
N THR A 257 0.58 14.58 -15.39
CA THR A 257 0.05 15.88 -14.99
C THR A 257 -0.25 15.88 -13.49
N LEU A 258 0.45 16.72 -12.72
CA LEU A 258 0.15 16.95 -11.31
C LEU A 258 -1.11 17.81 -11.21
N ARG A 259 -2.09 17.24 -10.51
CA ARG A 259 -3.31 17.91 -10.08
C ARG A 259 -3.41 17.85 -8.57
N VAL A 260 -4.09 18.83 -8.00
CA VAL A 260 -4.33 18.90 -6.56
C VAL A 260 -5.81 19.11 -6.26
N GLN A 261 -6.26 18.57 -5.13
CA GLN A 261 -7.50 19.00 -4.50
C GLN A 261 -7.13 19.92 -3.36
N ILE A 262 -7.86 21.03 -3.23
CA ILE A 262 -7.61 22.04 -2.20
C ILE A 262 -8.87 22.17 -1.36
N MET A 263 -8.73 21.96 -0.06
CA MET A 263 -9.77 22.13 0.94
C MET A 263 -9.39 23.31 1.85
N PRO A 264 -10.24 24.33 2.00
CA PRO A 264 -10.02 25.43 2.94
C PRO A 264 -9.76 24.92 4.37
N PHE A 265 -8.97 25.65 5.14
CA PHE A 265 -8.57 25.23 6.49
C PHE A 265 -9.77 24.94 7.41
N GLU A 266 -10.78 25.82 7.39
CA GLU A 266 -11.96 25.74 8.24
C GLU A 266 -12.92 24.61 7.86
N ASP A 267 -13.03 24.29 6.57
CA ASP A 267 -13.94 23.25 6.06
C ASP A 267 -13.62 21.88 6.65
N ALA A 268 -12.33 21.60 6.88
CA ALA A 268 -11.87 20.34 7.46
C ALA A 268 -12.52 20.01 8.82
N LYS A 269 -12.94 21.02 9.60
CA LYS A 269 -13.54 20.85 10.93
C LYS A 269 -14.93 20.22 10.88
N THR A 270 -15.68 20.48 9.79
CA THR A 270 -17.09 20.10 9.67
C THR A 270 -17.39 19.22 8.47
N TYR A 271 -16.38 18.95 7.63
CA TYR A 271 -16.52 18.12 6.45
C TYR A 271 -17.05 16.72 6.80
N ARG A 272 -17.87 16.12 5.93
CA ARG A 272 -18.61 14.88 6.22
C ARG A 272 -17.75 13.64 6.48
N PHE A 273 -16.54 13.61 5.93
CA PHE A 273 -15.52 12.60 6.19
C PHE A 273 -14.37 13.25 6.97
N ASN A 274 -13.66 12.50 7.79
CA ASN A 274 -12.40 13.00 8.35
C ASN A 274 -11.39 13.20 7.21
N PRO A 275 -10.97 14.44 6.89
CA PRO A 275 -10.09 14.71 5.76
C PRO A 275 -8.66 14.14 5.96
N PHE A 276 -8.30 13.86 7.22
CA PHE A 276 -7.02 13.31 7.64
C PHE A 276 -7.06 11.78 7.84
N ASP A 277 -8.20 11.12 7.59
CA ASP A 277 -8.26 9.66 7.51
C ASP A 277 -7.79 9.23 6.10
N VAL A 278 -6.55 8.75 6.02
CA VAL A 278 -5.91 8.26 4.78
C VAL A 278 -6.64 7.07 4.12
N THR A 279 -7.59 6.43 4.80
CA THR A 279 -8.45 5.39 4.20
C THR A 279 -9.57 5.98 3.32
N LYS A 280 -9.70 7.31 3.29
CA LYS A 280 -10.77 8.06 2.60
C LYS A 280 -10.23 8.88 1.43
N VAL A 281 -10.96 8.88 0.32
CA VAL A 281 -10.80 9.85 -0.77
C VAL A 281 -11.65 11.09 -0.52
N TRP A 282 -11.23 12.24 -1.05
CA TRP A 282 -12.09 13.42 -1.17
C TRP A 282 -12.82 13.32 -2.52
N PRO A 283 -14.16 13.22 -2.53
CA PRO A 283 -14.93 13.19 -3.78
C PRO A 283 -14.60 14.40 -4.65
N HIS A 284 -14.32 14.16 -5.93
CA HIS A 284 -13.98 15.24 -6.87
C HIS A 284 -15.15 16.22 -7.10
N ALA A 285 -16.38 15.81 -6.79
CA ALA A 285 -17.56 16.67 -6.84
C ALA A 285 -17.54 17.74 -5.74
N ASP A 286 -16.94 17.45 -4.58
CA ASP A 286 -16.84 18.39 -3.47
C ASP A 286 -15.60 19.29 -3.64
N TYR A 287 -14.47 18.67 -3.99
CA TYR A 287 -13.19 19.37 -4.20
C TYR A 287 -12.62 18.95 -5.56
N PRO A 288 -12.80 19.76 -6.62
CA PRO A 288 -12.35 19.43 -7.96
C PRO A 288 -10.83 19.44 -8.07
N LEU A 289 -10.33 18.77 -9.12
CA LEU A 289 -8.91 18.74 -9.44
C LEU A 289 -8.46 20.04 -10.11
N ILE A 290 -7.48 20.70 -9.51
CA ILE A 290 -6.81 21.88 -10.04
C ILE A 290 -5.47 21.43 -10.62
N GLU A 291 -5.21 21.74 -11.89
CA GLU A 291 -3.92 21.46 -12.52
C GLU A 291 -2.83 22.37 -11.97
N VAL A 292 -1.62 21.83 -11.79
CA VAL A 292 -0.46 22.56 -11.25
C VAL A 292 0.69 22.57 -12.25
N GLY A 293 1.04 21.39 -12.78
CA GLY A 293 2.19 21.25 -13.65
C GLY A 293 2.32 19.83 -14.20
N ARG A 294 3.34 19.61 -15.01
CA ARG A 294 3.62 18.32 -15.65
C ARG A 294 5.00 17.81 -15.30
N MET A 295 5.08 16.56 -14.88
CA MET A 295 6.32 15.81 -14.67
C MET A 295 6.60 14.95 -15.91
N THR A 296 7.80 15.07 -16.49
CA THR A 296 8.25 14.23 -17.60
C THR A 296 9.56 13.55 -17.21
N LEU A 297 9.64 12.21 -17.34
CA LEU A 297 10.86 11.45 -17.06
C LEU A 297 11.61 11.20 -18.37
N ASP A 298 12.80 11.79 -18.49
CA ASP A 298 13.55 11.86 -19.75
C ASP A 298 14.96 11.28 -19.68
N ARG A 299 15.42 10.88 -18.48
CA ARG A 299 16.78 10.37 -18.29
C ARG A 299 16.81 9.10 -17.44
N ASN A 300 17.35 8.04 -18.03
CA ASN A 300 17.63 6.80 -17.33
C ASN A 300 18.76 6.96 -16.32
N VAL A 301 18.74 6.11 -15.30
CA VAL A 301 19.87 5.91 -14.40
C VAL A 301 21.02 5.23 -15.13
N THR A 302 22.24 5.59 -14.75
CA THR A 302 23.49 5.01 -15.25
C THR A 302 24.01 3.91 -14.30
N ASP A 303 23.75 4.05 -13.01
CA ASP A 303 24.05 3.05 -12.00
C ASP A 303 22.83 2.85 -11.09
N HIS A 304 22.19 1.70 -11.25
CA HIS A 304 21.02 1.34 -10.45
C HIS A 304 21.33 1.34 -8.95
N HIS A 305 22.53 0.95 -8.53
CA HIS A 305 22.85 0.87 -7.11
C HIS A 305 22.97 2.28 -6.49
N THR A 306 23.82 3.15 -7.05
CA THR A 306 24.03 4.49 -6.48
C THR A 306 22.85 5.43 -6.68
N GLU A 307 22.07 5.29 -7.76
CA GLU A 307 20.97 6.19 -8.07
C GLU A 307 19.60 5.65 -7.61
N VAL A 308 19.28 4.37 -7.81
CA VAL A 308 17.96 3.81 -7.42
C VAL A 308 18.00 3.15 -6.05
N GLU A 309 18.96 2.25 -5.82
CA GLU A 309 19.03 1.49 -4.58
C GLU A 309 19.38 2.40 -3.40
N GLN A 310 20.26 3.39 -3.57
CA GLN A 310 20.62 4.34 -2.50
C GLN A 310 19.72 5.57 -2.39
N ALA A 311 18.73 5.76 -3.27
CA ALA A 311 17.77 6.85 -3.13
C ALA A 311 16.98 6.75 -1.81
N ALA A 312 16.98 7.84 -1.06
CA ALA A 312 16.31 8.00 0.22
C ALA A 312 15.22 9.07 0.10
N PHE A 313 13.97 8.62 0.21
CA PHE A 313 12.80 9.49 0.22
C PHE A 313 12.27 9.64 1.65
N GLY A 314 11.75 10.79 2.03
CA GLY A 314 11.11 10.94 3.34
C GLY A 314 10.08 12.06 3.34
N PRO A 315 8.83 11.83 3.79
CA PRO A 315 7.80 12.86 3.77
C PRO A 315 8.10 14.04 4.72
N HIS A 316 9.12 13.92 5.58
CA HIS A 316 9.65 15.04 6.38
C HIS A 316 10.48 16.04 5.55
N ASN A 317 10.88 15.70 4.32
CA ASN A 317 11.55 16.62 3.41
C ASN A 317 10.51 17.56 2.82
N THR A 318 10.24 18.64 3.55
CA THR A 318 9.36 19.74 3.14
C THR A 318 10.18 20.98 2.80
N VAL A 319 9.56 21.90 2.06
CA VAL A 319 10.12 23.22 1.71
C VAL A 319 9.16 24.33 2.13
N PRO A 320 9.61 25.59 2.31
CA PRO A 320 8.73 26.70 2.64
C PRO A 320 7.48 26.75 1.75
N GLY A 321 6.31 26.97 2.33
CA GLY A 321 5.03 26.91 1.62
C GLY A 321 4.36 25.53 1.59
N THR A 322 5.04 24.49 2.07
CA THR A 322 4.50 23.14 2.24
C THR A 322 4.67 22.66 3.68
N GLY A 323 3.75 21.82 4.15
CA GLY A 323 3.78 21.27 5.50
C GLY A 323 3.00 19.97 5.66
N LEU A 324 3.09 19.43 6.87
CA LEU A 324 2.38 18.22 7.27
C LEU A 324 1.00 18.57 7.84
N SER A 325 0.07 17.63 7.72
CA SER A 325 -1.26 17.71 8.34
C SER A 325 -1.32 16.92 9.66
N PRO A 326 -2.42 17.03 10.42
CA PRO A 326 -2.70 16.19 11.59
C PRO A 326 -2.96 14.70 11.32
N ASP A 327 -2.77 14.22 10.08
CA ASP A 327 -2.88 12.80 9.75
C ASP A 327 -1.86 11.99 10.56
N ARG A 328 -2.37 11.10 11.43
CA ARG A 328 -1.55 10.29 12.35
C ARG A 328 -0.54 9.42 11.60
N LEU A 329 -0.95 8.85 10.47
CA LEU A 329 -0.06 8.00 9.67
C LEU A 329 1.02 8.84 9.00
N LEU A 330 0.67 10.02 8.44
CA LEU A 330 1.67 10.93 7.86
C LEU A 330 2.72 11.36 8.88
N LEU A 331 2.30 11.74 10.09
CA LEU A 331 3.20 12.15 11.16
C LEU A 331 4.11 10.99 11.60
N GLY A 332 3.57 9.79 11.79
CA GLY A 332 4.37 8.60 12.10
C GLY A 332 5.38 8.24 11.00
N ARG A 333 4.98 8.36 9.72
CA ARG A 333 5.86 8.15 8.57
C ARG A 333 7.01 9.18 8.54
N SER A 334 6.74 10.42 8.90
CA SER A 334 7.75 11.49 8.85
C SER A 334 9.00 11.16 9.67
N PHE A 335 8.83 10.55 10.84
CA PHE A 335 9.93 9.99 11.62
C PHE A 335 10.52 8.71 11.00
N ALA A 336 9.67 7.72 10.70
CA ALA A 336 10.09 6.35 10.40
C ALA A 336 11.04 6.23 9.18
N TYR A 337 10.85 7.08 8.16
CA TYR A 337 11.67 7.01 6.94
C TYR A 337 13.12 7.39 7.19
N ALA A 338 13.37 8.48 7.95
CA ALA A 338 14.72 8.92 8.27
C ALA A 338 15.48 7.83 9.05
N ASP A 339 14.79 7.16 9.98
CA ASP A 339 15.36 6.07 10.77
C ASP A 339 15.73 4.86 9.89
N ALA A 340 14.83 4.43 9.00
CA ALA A 340 15.09 3.33 8.08
C ALA A 340 16.33 3.58 7.18
N HIS A 341 16.52 4.81 6.68
CA HIS A 341 17.69 5.13 5.84
C HIS A 341 19.01 5.12 6.61
N ARG A 342 18.99 5.43 7.92
CA ARG A 342 20.20 5.38 8.76
C ARG A 342 20.73 3.95 8.90
N VAL A 343 19.85 2.97 9.02
CA VAL A 343 20.24 1.55 9.08
C VAL A 343 20.63 1.03 7.70
N ARG A 344 19.87 1.42 6.67
CA ARG A 344 20.02 0.87 5.32
C ARG A 344 21.27 1.36 4.60
N ILE A 345 21.56 2.66 4.69
CA ILE A 345 22.61 3.33 3.93
C ILE A 345 23.66 3.93 4.86
N GLY A 346 23.20 4.61 5.90
CA GLY A 346 24.08 5.23 6.89
C GLY A 346 23.62 6.61 7.33
N VAL A 347 24.29 7.13 8.35
CA VAL A 347 23.96 8.43 8.97
C VAL A 347 24.15 9.61 8.02
N ASN A 348 25.10 9.52 7.09
CA ASN A 348 25.43 10.54 6.09
C ASN A 348 24.77 10.29 4.71
N HIS A 349 23.68 9.52 4.64
CA HIS A 349 23.01 9.17 3.37
C HIS A 349 22.59 10.39 2.50
N HIS A 350 22.42 11.56 3.10
CA HIS A 350 22.12 12.82 2.42
C HIS A 350 23.30 13.35 1.56
N GLN A 351 24.52 12.86 1.77
CA GLN A 351 25.70 13.24 0.97
C GLN A 351 25.84 12.43 -0.32
N ILE A 352 25.09 11.33 -0.45
CA ILE A 352 25.07 10.51 -1.67
C ILE A 352 24.47 11.35 -2.80
N PRO A 353 25.07 11.36 -4.01
CA PRO A 353 24.68 12.28 -5.07
C PRO A 353 23.18 12.34 -5.39
N VAL A 354 22.48 11.20 -5.40
CA VAL A 354 21.03 11.17 -5.67
C VAL A 354 20.18 11.78 -4.54
N ASN A 355 20.70 11.82 -3.31
CA ASN A 355 20.02 12.36 -2.15
C ASN A 355 20.43 13.81 -1.84
N ALA A 356 21.59 14.23 -2.33
CA ALA A 356 22.14 15.56 -2.09
C ALA A 356 21.23 16.64 -2.69
N PRO A 357 20.92 17.71 -1.94
CA PRO A 357 20.20 18.84 -2.51
C PRO A 357 21.08 19.58 -3.51
N LYS A 358 20.44 20.26 -4.48
CA LYS A 358 21.14 21.10 -5.48
C LYS A 358 21.42 22.52 -4.98
N VAL A 359 21.27 22.75 -3.67
CA VAL A 359 21.52 24.02 -2.99
C VAL A 359 22.62 23.84 -1.94
N PRO A 360 23.38 24.91 -1.62
CA PRO A 360 24.40 24.83 -0.59
C PRO A 360 23.82 24.44 0.77
N VAL A 361 24.34 23.35 1.36
CA VAL A 361 23.95 22.89 2.70
C VAL A 361 24.78 23.65 3.72
N ARG A 362 24.10 24.39 4.61
CA ARG A 362 24.71 25.14 5.72
C ARG A 362 24.21 24.55 7.03
N SER A 363 25.00 23.66 7.62
CA SER A 363 24.61 22.86 8.80
C SER A 363 25.75 22.72 9.80
N TYR A 364 25.40 22.52 11.07
CA TYR A 364 26.31 22.18 12.15
C TYR A 364 26.56 20.67 12.28
N SER A 365 25.93 19.83 11.45
CA SER A 365 26.13 18.38 11.46
C SER A 365 27.56 18.00 11.03
N LYS A 366 28.32 17.36 11.93
CA LYS A 366 29.69 16.87 11.69
C LYS A 366 29.81 15.35 11.88
N ASP A 367 30.94 14.80 11.45
CA ASP A 367 31.35 13.41 11.65
C ASP A 367 30.35 12.37 11.06
N GLY A 368 30.25 11.20 11.69
CA GLY A 368 29.40 10.08 11.26
C GLY A 368 30.09 9.13 10.27
N ARG A 369 29.59 7.90 10.19
CA ARG A 369 30.11 6.87 9.27
C ARG A 369 30.05 7.36 7.82
N MET A 370 31.12 7.12 7.06
CA MET A 370 31.27 7.52 5.64
C MET A 370 31.02 9.01 5.40
N ARG A 371 31.58 9.88 6.25
CA ARG A 371 31.60 11.33 6.00
C ARG A 371 32.55 11.64 4.84
N VAL A 372 32.06 12.31 3.80
CA VAL A 372 32.86 12.64 2.59
C VAL A 372 32.96 14.14 2.31
N GLN A 373 32.06 14.95 2.89
CA GLN A 373 32.13 16.41 2.79
C GLN A 373 32.83 17.01 3.99
N ASN A 374 33.82 17.87 3.74
CA ASN A 374 34.53 18.64 4.77
C ASN A 374 33.57 19.57 5.53
N VAL A 375 33.86 19.83 6.81
CA VAL A 375 33.20 20.85 7.62
C VAL A 375 34.18 21.98 7.96
N SER A 376 33.66 23.16 8.24
CA SER A 376 34.42 24.30 8.73
C SER A 376 33.89 24.74 10.10
N ASP A 377 34.78 25.19 10.98
CA ASP A 377 34.38 25.83 12.23
C ASP A 377 33.67 27.18 11.97
N PRO A 378 32.72 27.58 12.83
CA PRO A 378 32.26 26.90 14.04
C PRO A 378 31.22 25.79 13.76
N VAL A 379 31.29 24.72 14.54
CA VAL A 379 30.35 23.56 14.47
C VAL A 379 29.25 23.59 15.54
N TYR A 380 28.91 24.77 16.07
CA TYR A 380 27.89 24.95 17.11
C TYR A 380 27.17 26.31 17.02
N THR A 381 25.99 26.42 17.64
CA THR A 381 25.20 27.65 17.75
C THR A 381 24.49 27.73 19.12
N PRO A 382 24.32 28.93 19.73
CA PRO A 382 24.87 30.22 19.29
C PRO A 382 26.39 30.29 19.45
N ASN A 383 27.05 31.14 18.67
CA ASN A 383 28.49 31.38 18.75
C ASN A 383 28.84 32.83 18.38
N THR A 384 30.06 33.28 18.71
CA THR A 384 30.54 34.67 18.49
C THR A 384 31.44 34.84 17.26
N VAL A 385 31.74 33.76 16.54
CA VAL A 385 32.76 33.72 15.47
C VAL A 385 32.15 33.60 14.07
N GLY A 386 30.81 33.59 13.98
CA GLY A 386 30.05 33.60 12.72
C GLY A 386 29.35 32.26 12.42
N GLY A 387 28.90 32.06 11.18
CA GLY A 387 28.29 30.81 10.74
C GLY A 387 26.77 30.87 10.50
N PRO A 388 26.16 29.73 10.11
CA PRO A 388 24.75 29.67 9.72
C PRO A 388 23.81 30.01 10.89
N HIS A 389 22.80 30.84 10.64
CA HIS A 389 21.75 31.15 11.62
C HIS A 389 20.38 30.85 11.04
N ALA A 390 19.43 30.51 11.91
CA ALA A 390 18.04 30.33 11.51
C ALA A 390 17.43 31.67 11.11
N ASP A 391 16.62 31.67 10.05
CA ASP A 391 15.89 32.83 9.55
C ASP A 391 14.41 32.46 9.46
N ALA A 392 13.63 32.91 10.46
CA ALA A 392 12.21 32.61 10.55
C ALA A 392 11.40 33.23 9.40
N ALA A 393 11.86 34.35 8.82
CA ALA A 393 11.18 34.97 7.69
C ALA A 393 11.31 34.12 6.42
N ARG A 394 12.44 33.43 6.23
CA ARG A 394 12.64 32.45 5.15
C ARG A 394 11.95 31.11 5.40
N ALA A 395 11.89 30.68 6.67
CA ALA A 395 11.47 29.33 7.02
C ALA A 395 10.04 29.22 7.59
N ALA A 396 9.23 30.28 7.49
CA ALA A 396 7.89 30.33 8.11
C ALA A 396 7.10 29.03 7.86
N GLU A 397 6.96 28.26 8.95
CA GLU A 397 6.40 26.91 9.00
C GLU A 397 4.87 26.95 8.88
N VAL A 398 4.29 25.85 8.39
CA VAL A 398 2.83 25.70 8.40
C VAL A 398 2.39 25.27 9.80
N GLY A 399 2.00 26.24 10.63
CA GLY A 399 1.47 26.01 11.97
C GLY A 399 -0.05 25.90 11.98
N TRP A 400 -0.59 24.84 12.59
CA TRP A 400 -2.02 24.68 12.85
C TRP A 400 -2.28 24.47 14.34
N HIS A 401 -3.46 24.88 14.82
CA HIS A 401 -3.82 24.83 16.23
C HIS A 401 -4.27 23.43 16.66
N ALA A 402 -3.88 23.01 17.87
CA ALA A 402 -4.35 21.79 18.52
C ALA A 402 -4.52 22.01 20.03
N ASP A 403 -5.58 21.43 20.61
CA ASP A 403 -5.91 21.43 22.04
C ASP A 403 -6.60 20.10 22.39
N GLY A 404 -6.58 19.70 23.67
CA GLY A 404 -7.27 18.51 24.17
C GLY A 404 -6.43 17.62 25.10
N GLU A 405 -7.06 16.56 25.60
CA GLU A 405 -6.42 15.58 26.50
C GLU A 405 -5.50 14.62 25.74
N MET A 406 -4.34 14.31 26.34
CA MET A 406 -3.43 13.30 25.80
C MET A 406 -3.97 11.89 26.05
N MET A 407 -4.36 11.18 25.00
CA MET A 407 -4.97 9.85 25.12
C MET A 407 -4.62 8.91 23.95
N ARG A 408 -4.95 7.62 24.11
CA ARG A 408 -4.94 6.63 23.01
C ARG A 408 -6.38 6.28 22.63
N ALA A 409 -6.87 6.80 21.50
CA ALA A 409 -8.22 6.55 21.02
C ALA A 409 -8.29 6.46 19.49
N ALA A 410 -9.34 5.82 18.97
CA ALA A 410 -9.70 5.90 17.56
C ALA A 410 -10.10 7.34 17.19
N TYR A 411 -10.18 7.64 15.89
CA TYR A 411 -10.81 8.89 15.45
C TYR A 411 -12.28 8.90 15.86
N THR A 412 -12.76 10.05 16.31
CA THR A 412 -14.20 10.33 16.32
C THR A 412 -14.67 10.34 14.88
N LEU A 413 -15.70 9.56 14.57
CA LEU A 413 -16.25 9.47 13.21
C LEU A 413 -16.97 10.78 12.88
N HIS A 414 -16.70 11.32 11.69
CA HIS A 414 -17.53 12.37 11.09
C HIS A 414 -18.88 11.78 10.62
N PRO A 415 -19.88 12.61 10.26
CA PRO A 415 -21.24 12.13 10.00
C PRO A 415 -21.36 10.97 8.99
N ASP A 416 -20.53 10.98 7.94
CA ASP A 416 -20.53 9.97 6.88
C ASP A 416 -19.34 9.00 6.99
N ASP A 417 -18.54 9.07 8.06
CA ASP A 417 -17.40 8.17 8.22
C ASP A 417 -17.83 6.74 8.59
N ASP A 418 -17.35 5.79 7.79
CA ASP A 418 -17.35 4.37 8.09
C ASP A 418 -16.15 3.68 7.40
N ASP A 419 -16.06 2.36 7.52
CA ASP A 419 -14.98 1.59 6.88
C ASP A 419 -15.37 1.01 5.51
N PHE A 420 -16.66 1.02 5.15
CA PHE A 420 -17.17 0.23 4.02
C PHE A 420 -17.91 1.06 2.97
N GLY A 421 -18.30 2.29 3.27
CA GLY A 421 -19.08 3.20 2.44
C GLY A 421 -18.36 3.52 1.15
N GLN A 422 -17.12 4.03 1.22
CA GLN A 422 -16.35 4.33 0.01
C GLN A 422 -15.96 3.07 -0.78
N ALA A 423 -15.65 1.96 -0.09
CA ALA A 423 -15.40 0.67 -0.75
C ALA A 423 -16.66 0.19 -1.50
N ARG A 424 -17.84 0.34 -0.91
CA ARG A 424 -19.13 0.02 -1.51
C ARG A 424 -19.41 0.91 -2.73
N THR A 425 -19.21 2.22 -2.61
CA THR A 425 -19.38 3.17 -3.73
C THR A 425 -18.47 2.78 -4.88
N LEU A 426 -17.20 2.44 -4.62
CA LEU A 426 -16.27 1.96 -5.64
C LEU A 426 -16.81 0.71 -6.38
N VAL A 427 -17.30 -0.29 -5.67
CA VAL A 427 -17.81 -1.54 -6.28
C VAL A 427 -19.12 -1.31 -7.05
N ARG A 428 -20.01 -0.47 -6.53
CA ARG A 428 -21.39 -0.33 -7.06
C ARG A 428 -21.54 0.74 -8.13
N GLU A 429 -20.83 1.86 -7.99
CA GLU A 429 -21.05 3.06 -8.79
C GLU A 429 -19.90 3.33 -9.76
N VAL A 430 -18.69 2.86 -9.45
CA VAL A 430 -17.49 3.12 -10.26
C VAL A 430 -17.09 1.93 -11.12
N MET A 431 -17.10 0.71 -10.58
CA MET A 431 -16.72 -0.47 -11.34
C MET A 431 -17.78 -0.86 -12.37
N ASP A 432 -17.35 -1.39 -13.51
CA ASP A 432 -18.23 -2.11 -14.44
C ASP A 432 -18.45 -3.58 -14.03
N ASP A 433 -19.32 -4.31 -14.75
CA ASP A 433 -19.63 -5.71 -14.44
C ASP A 433 -18.42 -6.65 -14.57
N GLN A 434 -17.52 -6.38 -15.52
CA GLN A 434 -16.34 -7.21 -15.73
C GLN A 434 -15.30 -6.98 -14.64
N GLN A 435 -15.11 -5.73 -14.22
CA GLN A 435 -14.27 -5.34 -13.09
C GLN A 435 -14.76 -5.98 -11.80
N ARG A 436 -16.08 -5.96 -11.55
CA ARG A 436 -16.70 -6.67 -10.42
C ARG A 436 -16.43 -8.18 -10.47
N ALA A 437 -16.57 -8.81 -11.64
CA ALA A 437 -16.31 -10.24 -11.79
C ALA A 437 -14.84 -10.59 -11.52
N ARG A 438 -13.90 -9.79 -12.03
CA ARG A 438 -12.46 -9.95 -11.75
C ARG A 438 -12.15 -9.78 -10.27
N LEU A 439 -12.69 -8.74 -9.63
CA LEU A 439 -12.56 -8.51 -8.19
C LEU A 439 -12.99 -9.75 -7.39
N VAL A 440 -14.19 -10.27 -7.65
CA VAL A 440 -14.71 -11.47 -6.97
C VAL A 440 -13.81 -12.68 -7.23
N SER A 441 -13.38 -12.90 -8.47
CA SER A 441 -12.49 -14.00 -8.82
C SER A 441 -11.16 -13.94 -8.05
N ASN A 442 -10.55 -12.76 -7.95
CA ASN A 442 -9.28 -12.56 -7.26
C ASN A 442 -9.42 -12.78 -5.75
N ILE A 443 -10.53 -12.32 -5.16
CA ILE A 443 -10.84 -12.55 -3.74
C ILE A 443 -11.04 -14.05 -3.49
N VAL A 444 -11.83 -14.74 -4.30
CA VAL A 444 -12.10 -16.18 -4.12
C VAL A 444 -10.83 -17.02 -4.29
N ALA A 445 -9.95 -16.66 -5.22
CA ALA A 445 -8.71 -17.38 -5.47
C ALA A 445 -7.70 -17.27 -4.32
N THR A 446 -7.71 -16.15 -3.58
CA THR A 446 -6.73 -15.88 -2.52
C THR A 446 -7.30 -16.04 -1.12
N CYS A 447 -8.61 -15.92 -0.94
CA CYS A 447 -9.26 -16.09 0.35
C CYS A 447 -9.20 -17.57 0.75
N PRO A 448 -8.64 -17.91 1.91
CA PRO A 448 -8.61 -19.29 2.36
C PRO A 448 -10.04 -19.81 2.56
N MET A 449 -10.40 -20.88 1.86
CA MET A 449 -11.53 -21.71 2.24
C MET A 449 -11.13 -22.40 3.54
N ALA A 450 -11.80 -22.09 4.66
CA ALA A 450 -11.47 -22.57 6.00
C ALA A 450 -11.04 -24.05 6.00
N SER A 451 -9.74 -24.31 5.95
CA SER A 451 -9.20 -25.64 6.21
C SER A 451 -9.37 -25.84 7.70
N LYS A 452 -10.14 -26.87 8.08
CA LYS A 452 -10.30 -27.33 9.47
C LYS A 452 -8.94 -27.29 10.16
N ASN A 453 -8.85 -26.54 11.26
CA ASN A 453 -7.75 -26.48 12.25
C ASN A 453 -6.42 -27.11 11.81
N PRO A 454 -5.32 -26.34 11.72
CA PRO A 454 -4.02 -26.94 11.96
C PRO A 454 -4.01 -27.36 13.42
N SER A 455 -4.18 -28.66 13.67
CA SER A 455 -3.97 -29.28 14.96
C SER A 455 -2.51 -29.09 15.36
N TYR A 456 -2.22 -28.08 16.17
CA TYR A 456 -1.01 -28.06 16.97
C TYR A 456 -1.14 -29.16 18.05
N PRO A 457 -0.18 -30.09 18.17
CA PRO A 457 -0.18 -31.02 19.28
C PRO A 457 0.13 -30.22 20.55
N ALA A 458 -0.85 -30.12 21.45
CA ALA A 458 -0.60 -29.68 22.80
C ALA A 458 0.34 -30.70 23.45
N SER A 459 1.61 -30.34 23.62
CA SER A 459 2.54 -31.08 24.46
C SER A 459 2.00 -31.07 25.88
N SER A 460 1.63 -32.24 26.37
CA SER A 460 1.32 -32.54 27.75
C SER A 460 2.50 -32.15 28.65
N HIS A 461 2.34 -31.08 29.44
CA HIS A 461 3.08 -30.90 30.68
C HIS A 461 2.07 -30.85 31.82
N THR A 462 1.82 -32.04 32.36
CA THR A 462 1.34 -32.25 33.72
C THR A 462 2.42 -31.81 34.70
N GLY A 463 2.07 -30.98 35.69
CA GLY A 463 2.82 -30.91 36.93
C GLY A 463 2.81 -29.55 37.64
N ALA A 464 2.23 -29.56 38.84
CA ALA A 464 2.51 -28.69 39.99
C ALA A 464 1.56 -27.50 40.24
N THR A 465 0.40 -27.84 40.85
CA THR A 465 -0.10 -27.33 42.14
C THR A 465 0.33 -25.93 42.62
N SER A 466 -0.62 -24.99 42.66
CA SER A 466 -1.04 -24.33 43.91
C SER A 466 -2.35 -23.55 43.70
N THR A 467 -3.25 -23.67 44.67
CA THR A 467 -4.53 -22.95 44.86
C THR A 467 -4.57 -22.47 46.31
N PRO A 468 -5.54 -21.66 46.78
CA PRO A 468 -6.19 -20.49 46.17
C PRO A 468 -6.33 -19.31 47.16
N SER A 469 -6.81 -18.15 46.69
CA SER A 469 -7.44 -17.09 47.50
C SER A 469 -8.04 -16.05 46.54
N SER A 470 -9.13 -15.35 46.77
CA SER A 470 -10.38 -15.55 47.53
C SER A 470 -11.40 -14.60 46.87
N ALA A 471 -12.69 -14.82 47.13
CA ALA A 471 -13.82 -14.19 46.46
C ALA A 471 -13.91 -12.67 46.65
N ASN A 472 -14.46 -11.96 45.66
CA ASN A 472 -15.50 -10.97 45.97
C ASN A 472 -16.48 -10.71 44.81
N LYS A 473 -17.76 -10.66 45.18
CA LYS A 473 -18.94 -10.36 44.37
C LYS A 473 -19.12 -8.84 44.28
N SER A 474 -19.67 -8.34 43.18
CA SER A 474 -20.72 -7.30 43.23
C SER A 474 -21.52 -7.21 41.92
N ASN A 475 -22.79 -6.86 42.11
CA ASN A 475 -23.92 -7.00 41.21
C ASN A 475 -24.19 -5.71 40.42
N LYS A 476 -24.71 -5.89 39.19
CA LYS A 476 -25.75 -5.15 38.45
C LYS A 476 -26.09 -3.70 38.87
N ALA A 477 -26.12 -2.82 37.87
CA ALA A 477 -27.16 -1.78 37.73
C ALA A 477 -27.42 -1.47 36.24
N SER A 478 -28.71 -1.42 35.89
CA SER A 478 -29.33 -1.24 34.57
C SER A 478 -29.93 0.18 34.44
N ALA A 479 -29.80 0.85 33.28
CA ALA A 479 -30.88 1.26 32.34
C ALA A 479 -30.65 2.73 31.88
N PRO A 480 -31.36 3.30 30.86
CA PRO A 480 -32.04 2.73 29.69
C PRO A 480 -31.58 3.34 28.34
N THR A 481 -31.89 2.63 27.26
CA THR A 481 -31.68 2.99 25.85
C THR A 481 -32.81 3.91 25.35
N ARG A 482 -32.48 5.02 24.66
CA ARG A 482 -33.43 5.88 23.96
C ARG A 482 -33.37 5.59 22.46
N VAL A 483 -34.48 5.15 21.89
CA VAL A 483 -34.70 4.94 20.44
C VAL A 483 -35.17 6.27 19.85
N VAL A 484 -34.53 6.73 18.78
CA VAL A 484 -35.01 7.84 17.94
C VAL A 484 -35.15 7.30 16.51
N GLU A 485 -36.39 7.24 16.02
CA GLU A 485 -36.72 6.98 14.62
C GLU A 485 -36.41 8.22 13.78
N ALA A 486 -35.62 8.06 12.71
CA ALA A 486 -35.44 9.09 11.70
C ALA A 486 -36.22 8.72 10.43
N ARG A 487 -37.09 9.65 10.01
CA ARG A 487 -37.92 9.63 8.80
C ARG A 487 -37.06 9.62 7.54
N ARG A 488 -37.51 8.88 6.52
CA ARG A 488 -37.01 8.93 5.15
C ARG A 488 -37.74 10.04 4.39
N ASP A 489 -37.03 11.10 4.03
CA ASP A 489 -37.46 12.02 2.98
C ASP A 489 -36.71 11.70 1.68
N ARG A 490 -37.49 11.51 0.62
CA ARG A 490 -37.02 11.32 -0.76
C ARG A 490 -36.68 12.69 -1.35
N LEU A 491 -35.59 12.77 -2.10
CA LEU A 491 -35.38 13.83 -3.10
C LEU A 491 -35.07 13.20 -4.48
N PRO A 492 -35.43 13.90 -5.57
CA PRO A 492 -35.72 13.28 -6.86
C PRO A 492 -34.50 13.20 -7.79
N ALA A 493 -34.64 12.31 -8.77
CA ALA A 493 -33.75 12.15 -9.91
C ALA A 493 -33.83 13.34 -10.88
N CYS A 494 -32.71 13.64 -11.54
CA CYS A 494 -32.72 14.16 -12.90
C CYS A 494 -31.77 13.29 -13.74
N ALA A 495 -32.30 12.79 -14.86
CA ALA A 495 -31.69 11.84 -15.76
C ALA A 495 -31.41 12.52 -17.10
N GLU A 496 -30.40 12.03 -17.82
CA GLU A 496 -30.34 12.13 -19.28
C GLU A 496 -30.44 10.72 -19.90
N GLN A 497 -31.49 10.55 -20.70
CA GLN A 497 -31.87 9.41 -21.55
C GLN A 497 -31.21 9.57 -22.94
N THR A 498 -30.98 8.59 -23.82
CA THR A 498 -31.28 7.15 -23.93
C THR A 498 -30.55 6.61 -25.16
N GLN A 499 -30.19 5.31 -25.16
CA GLN A 499 -30.79 4.37 -26.13
C GLN A 499 -30.66 2.90 -25.66
N ASN A 500 -31.77 2.19 -25.83
CA ASN A 500 -32.14 0.93 -25.18
C ASN A 500 -31.32 -0.30 -25.60
N ARG A 501 -30.84 -1.06 -24.60
CA ARG A 501 -30.97 -2.53 -24.58
C ARG A 501 -31.38 -2.97 -23.18
N THR A 502 -32.64 -3.36 -23.04
CA THR A 502 -33.25 -3.82 -21.79
C THR A 502 -32.67 -5.18 -21.40
N ILE A 503 -31.88 -5.28 -20.34
CA ILE A 503 -31.61 -6.57 -19.67
C ILE A 503 -31.81 -6.41 -18.16
N ARG A 504 -32.57 -7.37 -17.63
CA ARG A 504 -33.29 -7.38 -16.35
C ARG A 504 -32.35 -7.56 -15.16
N ALA A 505 -32.69 -6.95 -14.02
CA ALA A 505 -31.98 -7.08 -12.75
C ALA A 505 -31.75 -8.56 -12.37
N VAL A 506 -30.48 -8.91 -12.11
CA VAL A 506 -30.08 -10.21 -11.57
C VAL A 506 -29.95 -10.07 -10.06
N PHE A 507 -30.82 -10.73 -9.30
CA PHE A 507 -30.65 -10.89 -7.86
C PHE A 507 -29.95 -12.23 -7.58
N VAL A 508 -28.77 -12.18 -6.96
CA VAL A 508 -28.10 -13.38 -6.45
C VAL A 508 -28.50 -13.54 -4.98
N ARG A 509 -29.27 -14.60 -4.68
CA ARG A 509 -29.63 -14.97 -3.30
C ARG A 509 -28.85 -16.21 -2.90
N PHE A 510 -28.02 -16.10 -1.87
CA PHE A 510 -27.32 -17.25 -1.30
C PHE A 510 -28.21 -17.86 -0.20
N CYS A 511 -28.65 -19.10 -0.39
CA CYS A 511 -29.25 -19.92 0.66
C CYS A 511 -28.29 -21.05 1.01
N VAL A 512 -27.75 -21.02 2.23
CA VAL A 512 -27.00 -22.14 2.81
C VAL A 512 -27.98 -22.94 3.68
N CYS A 513 -28.38 -24.13 3.24
CA CYS A 513 -29.09 -25.07 4.10
C CYS A 513 -28.08 -26.03 4.72
N SER A 514 -27.89 -25.95 6.04
CA SER A 514 -27.16 -26.96 6.80
C SER A 514 -28.14 -27.98 7.34
N HIS A 515 -28.29 -29.14 6.69
CA HIS A 515 -28.86 -30.34 7.30
C HIS A 515 -28.00 -31.55 6.92
N GLY A 516 -27.50 -32.25 7.95
CA GLY A 516 -27.09 -33.65 7.91
C GLY A 516 -25.98 -34.03 6.93
N SER A 517 -24.82 -34.42 7.49
CA SER A 517 -23.73 -35.19 6.90
C SER A 517 -23.97 -35.81 5.50
N GLN A 518 -23.77 -35.03 4.44
CA GLN A 518 -23.33 -35.44 3.11
C GLN A 518 -22.96 -34.18 2.31
N ALA A 519 -22.05 -34.32 1.35
CA ALA A 519 -21.34 -33.22 0.68
C ALA A 519 -22.24 -32.03 0.30
N GLY A 520 -21.88 -30.83 0.76
CA GLY A 520 -22.58 -29.60 0.39
C GLY A 520 -22.43 -29.33 -1.11
N GLN A 521 -23.54 -29.36 -1.84
CA GLN A 521 -23.62 -28.83 -3.20
C GLN A 521 -23.96 -27.33 -3.13
N ILE A 522 -23.24 -26.52 -3.91
CA ILE A 522 -23.66 -25.15 -4.20
C ILE A 522 -24.56 -25.22 -5.43
N ALA A 523 -25.85 -24.95 -5.25
CA ALA A 523 -26.78 -24.73 -6.36
C ALA A 523 -26.88 -23.22 -6.63
N VAL A 524 -26.62 -22.82 -7.87
CA VAL A 524 -26.82 -21.44 -8.35
C VAL A 524 -28.22 -21.38 -8.97
N GLU A 525 -29.16 -20.69 -8.30
CA GLU A 525 -30.49 -20.44 -8.87
C GLU A 525 -30.47 -19.12 -9.64
N VAL A 526 -30.64 -19.19 -10.96
CA VAL A 526 -30.88 -18.01 -11.81
C VAL A 526 -32.39 -17.84 -11.94
N VAL A 527 -32.98 -16.94 -11.13
CA VAL A 527 -34.41 -16.64 -11.20
C VAL A 527 -34.66 -15.57 -12.25
N HIS A 528 -35.22 -15.94 -13.40
CA HIS A 528 -35.81 -14.99 -14.33
C HIS A 528 -37.25 -14.67 -13.91
N ARG A 529 -37.49 -13.51 -13.29
CA ARG A 529 -38.87 -13.01 -13.12
C ARG A 529 -39.28 -12.20 -14.35
N GLY A 530 -40.24 -12.74 -15.09
CA GLY A 530 -41.14 -11.99 -15.95
C GLY A 530 -42.55 -12.55 -15.77
N VAL A 531 -43.52 -11.66 -15.55
CA VAL A 531 -44.99 -11.73 -15.79
C VAL A 531 -45.73 -10.96 -14.67
N PRO A 532 -46.79 -10.18 -14.99
CA PRO A 532 -47.43 -9.23 -14.06
C PRO A 532 -48.37 -9.90 -13.06
N PHE A 533 -48.78 -9.11 -12.06
CA PHE A 533 -49.69 -9.44 -10.95
C PHE A 533 -50.85 -10.41 -11.29
N GLY A 534 -50.97 -11.52 -10.53
CA GLY A 534 -52.18 -12.36 -10.46
C GLY A 534 -51.98 -13.81 -10.00
N LEU A 535 -52.21 -14.08 -8.70
CA LEU A 535 -52.43 -15.38 -8.00
C LEU A 535 -51.32 -16.48 -8.01
N PRO A 536 -51.29 -17.38 -6.99
CA PRO A 536 -50.09 -18.13 -6.62
C PRO A 536 -50.12 -19.59 -7.11
N THR A 537 -49.06 -20.01 -7.81
CA THR A 537 -48.41 -21.34 -7.72
C THR A 537 -47.35 -21.42 -8.83
N ALA A 538 -46.09 -21.65 -8.46
CA ALA A 538 -45.04 -22.01 -9.41
C ALA A 538 -44.40 -23.33 -8.98
N SER A 539 -44.60 -24.36 -9.80
CA SER A 539 -43.93 -25.65 -9.72
C SER A 539 -42.44 -25.52 -9.99
N ARG A 540 -41.60 -26.22 -9.21
CA ARG A 540 -40.14 -26.28 -9.38
C ARG A 540 -39.74 -27.58 -10.06
N SER A 541 -38.90 -27.51 -11.09
CA SER A 541 -38.23 -28.66 -11.70
C SER A 541 -36.71 -28.51 -11.58
N TRP A 542 -36.03 -29.62 -11.25
CA TRP A 542 -34.58 -29.70 -11.04
C TRP A 542 -33.92 -30.44 -12.22
N VAL A 543 -32.82 -29.91 -12.76
CA VAL A 543 -31.93 -30.63 -13.68
C VAL A 543 -30.53 -30.64 -13.06
N GLY A 544 -30.07 -31.80 -12.62
CA GLY A 544 -28.72 -31.99 -12.08
C GLY A 544 -27.78 -32.58 -13.13
N VAL A 545 -26.66 -31.90 -13.40
CA VAL A 545 -25.54 -32.47 -14.17
C VAL A 545 -24.48 -32.93 -13.20
N VAL A 546 -24.16 -34.23 -13.22
CA VAL A 546 -23.11 -34.85 -12.39
C VAL A 546 -21.88 -35.08 -13.27
N LEU A 547 -20.79 -34.37 -13.00
CA LEU A 547 -19.47 -34.72 -13.52
C LEU A 547 -18.71 -35.53 -12.46
N ARG A 548 -18.38 -36.80 -12.78
CA ARG A 548 -17.53 -37.66 -11.95
C ARG A 548 -16.08 -37.67 -12.49
N PRO A 549 -15.05 -37.64 -11.63
CA PRO A 549 -13.68 -37.94 -12.03
C PRO A 549 -13.48 -39.46 -12.21
N PRO A 550 -12.50 -39.92 -13.03
CA PRO A 550 -12.25 -41.34 -13.24
C PRO A 550 -11.58 -41.94 -12.00
N ARG A 551 -12.05 -43.12 -11.57
CA ARG A 551 -11.32 -43.98 -10.62
C ARG A 551 -11.04 -45.33 -11.28
N MET A 552 -9.79 -45.75 -11.14
CA MET A 552 -9.29 -47.09 -11.46
C MET A 552 -10.10 -48.18 -10.74
N SER A 553 -10.35 -49.29 -11.45
CA SER A 553 -10.97 -50.52 -10.96
C SER A 553 -10.12 -51.19 -9.87
N THR A 554 -10.70 -51.81 -8.85
CA THR A 554 -10.96 -53.26 -8.84
C THR A 554 -12.19 -53.66 -7.99
N ALA A 555 -12.81 -54.79 -8.35
CA ALA A 555 -13.98 -55.47 -7.78
C ALA A 555 -13.81 -55.86 -6.29
N THR A 556 -14.82 -56.16 -5.45
CA THR A 556 -15.92 -57.16 -5.60
C THR A 556 -16.91 -57.07 -4.40
N ALA A 557 -18.21 -57.28 -4.68
CA ALA A 557 -19.35 -57.81 -3.88
C ALA A 557 -19.66 -57.40 -2.40
N MET A 558 -20.94 -57.06 -2.16
CA MET A 558 -21.68 -57.13 -0.88
C MET A 558 -22.38 -58.50 -0.71
N PRO A 559 -22.91 -58.87 0.49
CA PRO A 559 -24.34 -58.60 0.77
C PRO A 559 -24.77 -58.32 2.24
N ALA A 560 -25.97 -57.70 2.33
CA ALA A 560 -27.06 -57.84 3.31
C ALA A 560 -26.98 -57.22 4.74
N ALA A 561 -28.18 -56.88 5.24
CA ALA A 561 -28.50 -55.90 6.28
C ALA A 561 -29.32 -56.47 7.45
N THR A 562 -29.20 -55.88 8.66
CA THR A 562 -30.24 -55.78 9.73
C THR A 562 -29.75 -54.82 10.86
N PRO A 563 -30.62 -54.27 11.74
CA PRO A 563 -30.58 -52.86 12.15
C PRO A 563 -29.98 -52.63 13.56
N ILE A 564 -29.35 -51.47 13.79
CA ILE A 564 -28.92 -51.03 15.13
C ILE A 564 -29.60 -49.69 15.48
N ARG A 565 -30.20 -49.68 16.67
CA ARG A 565 -30.94 -48.58 17.31
C ARG A 565 -30.11 -47.29 17.45
N LEU A 566 -30.72 -46.14 17.15
CA LEU A 566 -30.21 -44.82 17.55
C LEU A 566 -30.43 -44.59 19.05
N SER A 567 -29.37 -44.26 19.79
CA SER A 567 -29.47 -43.50 21.03
C SER A 567 -29.00 -42.06 20.76
N MET A 568 -29.79 -41.09 21.22
CA MET A 568 -29.44 -39.67 21.15
C MET A 568 -28.46 -39.33 22.29
N ALA A 569 -27.29 -38.80 21.94
CA ALA A 569 -26.45 -38.03 22.85
C ALA A 569 -26.18 -36.66 22.22
N ARG A 570 -26.73 -35.61 22.85
CA ARG A 570 -26.42 -34.21 22.51
C ARG A 570 -24.98 -33.90 22.95
N SER A 571 -24.14 -33.51 22.01
CA SER A 571 -22.93 -32.74 22.29
C SER A 571 -22.97 -31.48 21.42
N ALA A 572 -23.32 -30.36 22.06
CA ALA A 572 -23.15 -29.05 21.46
C ALA A 572 -21.67 -28.67 21.55
N ARG A 573 -21.00 -28.49 20.41
CA ARG A 573 -19.77 -27.70 20.32
C ARG A 573 -20.01 -26.57 19.34
N ASN A 574 -19.91 -25.35 19.86
CA ASN A 574 -19.90 -24.11 19.08
C ASN A 574 -18.72 -24.13 18.11
N VAL A 575 -19.01 -23.97 16.83
CA VAL A 575 -18.01 -23.69 15.79
C VAL A 575 -18.20 -22.23 15.36
N ASN A 576 -17.54 -21.32 16.06
CA ASN A 576 -17.36 -19.94 15.62
C ASN A 576 -15.98 -19.85 14.96
N GLY A 577 -15.93 -19.71 13.63
CA GLY A 577 -14.65 -19.52 12.93
C GLY A 577 -14.74 -19.27 11.43
N SER A 578 -15.81 -19.71 10.75
CA SER A 578 -15.91 -19.65 9.29
C SER A 578 -16.78 -18.51 8.73
N ALA A 579 -17.36 -17.66 9.58
CA ALA A 579 -18.31 -16.62 9.15
C ALA A 579 -17.67 -15.28 8.71
N GLY A 580 -16.39 -15.05 9.02
CA GLY A 580 -15.75 -13.73 8.88
C GLY A 580 -15.56 -13.25 7.44
N ALA A 581 -14.90 -14.05 6.58
CA ALA A 581 -14.56 -13.63 5.22
C ALA A 581 -15.79 -13.52 4.29
N ALA A 582 -16.72 -14.48 4.38
CA ALA A 582 -17.98 -14.41 3.65
C ALA A 582 -18.85 -13.22 4.12
N SER A 583 -18.88 -12.94 5.43
CA SER A 583 -19.56 -11.75 6.00
C SER A 583 -18.90 -10.44 5.57
N TRP A 584 -17.58 -10.41 5.44
CA TRP A 584 -16.81 -9.24 4.99
C TRP A 584 -17.09 -8.90 3.52
N VAL A 585 -17.02 -9.89 2.62
CA VAL A 585 -17.39 -9.74 1.20
C VAL A 585 -18.87 -9.40 1.06
N MET A 586 -19.76 -10.05 1.84
CA MET A 586 -21.18 -9.72 1.84
C MET A 586 -21.47 -8.35 2.44
N SER A 587 -20.67 -7.82 3.37
CA SER A 587 -20.85 -6.46 3.92
C SER A 587 -20.49 -5.40 2.89
N MET A 588 -19.43 -5.63 2.11
CA MET A 588 -19.10 -4.82 0.92
C MET A 588 -20.23 -4.84 -0.12
N ILE A 589 -20.83 -6.01 -0.35
CA ILE A 589 -21.80 -6.21 -1.45
C ILE A 589 -23.26 -5.92 -1.05
N SER A 590 -23.73 -6.24 0.16
CA SER A 590 -25.17 -6.40 0.48
C SER A 590 -25.80 -5.35 1.42
N GLY A 591 -25.02 -4.56 2.16
CA GLY A 591 -25.58 -3.44 2.93
C GLY A 591 -26.38 -3.81 4.18
N VAL A 592 -26.21 -5.02 4.71
CA VAL A 592 -26.80 -5.41 5.99
C VAL A 592 -25.93 -4.87 7.13
N LYS A 593 -26.46 -3.93 7.92
CA LYS A 593 -25.89 -3.59 9.24
C LYS A 593 -25.97 -4.84 10.12
N ASN A 594 -24.84 -5.31 10.64
CA ASN A 594 -24.83 -6.33 11.68
C ASN A 594 -25.50 -5.77 12.94
N GLN A 595 -26.79 -6.07 13.13
CA GLN A 595 -27.37 -6.10 14.47
C GLN A 595 -26.83 -7.36 15.13
N THR A 596 -25.88 -7.17 16.06
CA THR A 596 -25.47 -8.21 17.00
C THR A 596 -26.69 -8.62 17.82
N ALA A 597 -27.17 -9.85 17.62
CA ALA A 597 -28.07 -10.48 18.58
C ALA A 597 -27.30 -10.71 19.89
N SER A 598 -27.73 -10.04 20.96
CA SER A 598 -27.33 -10.38 22.34
C SER A 598 -28.03 -11.69 22.76
N PRO A 599 -27.47 -12.42 23.76
CA PRO A 599 -27.56 -13.87 23.90
C PRO A 599 -28.96 -14.48 23.97
#